data_AF-A0A8B5Y9Q2-F1
#
_entry.id   AF-A0A8B5Y9Q2-F1
#
_cell.length_a   1.000
_cell.length_b   1.000
_cell.length_c   1.000
_cell.angle_alpha   90.00
_cell.angle_beta   90.00
_cell.angle_gamma   90.00
#
_symmetry.space_group_name_H-M   'P 1'
#
loop_
_entity.id
_entity.type
_entity.pdbx_description
1 polymer ?
#
loop_
_entity_poly.entity_id
_entity_poly.type
_entity_poly.pdbx_seq_one_letter_code
_entity_poly.pdbx_strand_id
1 'polypeptide(L)' 'MTTTAYEEVANKINQWYTMIKKREIEDAIKLKEEIDCLLDDMEENQNLLLYYNLLDARHKMSVDMFKSSGEIL' A
#
# COMPACT_ATOMS: atom_id res chain seq x y z
N MET A 1 7.83 2.59 -23.15
CA MET A 1 7.42 2.34 -21.76
C MET A 1 7.03 0.89 -21.63
N THR A 2 7.66 0.14 -20.72
CA THR A 2 7.53 -1.31 -20.57
C THR A 2 6.35 -1.66 -19.68
N THR A 3 5.23 -2.08 -20.28
CA THR A 3 3.97 -2.52 -19.63
C THR A 3 4.16 -3.38 -18.38
N THR A 4 5.24 -4.17 -18.35
CA THR A 4 5.61 -5.08 -17.26
C THR A 4 5.82 -4.38 -15.90
N ALA A 5 6.49 -3.23 -15.85
CA ALA A 5 6.78 -2.55 -14.58
C ALA A 5 5.50 -1.98 -13.94
N TYR A 6 4.61 -1.41 -14.76
CA TYR A 6 3.30 -0.95 -14.32
C TYR A 6 2.45 -2.09 -13.78
N GLU A 7 2.39 -3.21 -14.50
CA GLU A 7 1.58 -4.37 -14.12
C GLU A 7 2.05 -4.96 -12.78
N GLU A 8 3.36 -5.05 -12.57
CA GLU A 8 3.93 -5.53 -11.30
C GLU A 8 3.49 -4.68 -10.11
N VAL A 9 3.62 -3.35 -10.21
CA VAL A 9 3.25 -2.45 -9.11
C VAL A 9 1.75 -2.40 -8.89
N ALA A 10 0.95 -2.41 -9.97
CA ALA A 10 -0.50 -2.50 -9.85
C ALA A 10 -0.93 -3.79 -9.13
N ASN A 11 -0.27 -4.91 -9.41
CA ASN A 11 -0.53 -6.17 -8.72
C ASN A 11 -0.14 -6.11 -7.23
N LYS A 12 1.00 -5.50 -6.88
CA LYS A 12 1.38 -5.28 -5.48
C LYS A 12 0.40 -4.37 -4.74
N ILE A 13 -0.06 -3.29 -5.36
CA ILE A 13 -1.08 -2.40 -4.76
C ILE A 13 -2.40 -3.15 -4.52
N ASN A 14 -2.80 -4.06 -5.42
CA ASN A 14 -3.98 -4.91 -5.22
C ASN A 14 -3.81 -5.94 -4.08
N GLN A 15 -2.61 -6.50 -3.93
CA GLN A 15 -2.27 -7.36 -2.80
C GLN A 15 -2.34 -6.58 -1.49
N TRP A 16 -1.78 -5.37 -1.47
CA TRP A 16 -1.82 -4.47 -0.32
C TRP A 16 -3.25 -4.11 0.09
N TYR A 17 -4.13 -3.82 -0.88
CA TYR A 17 -5.56 -3.63 -0.61
C TYR A 17 -6.19 -4.85 0.08
N THR A 18 -5.83 -6.06 -0.35
CA THR A 18 -6.34 -7.30 0.25
C THR A 18 -5.87 -7.43 1.71
N MET A 19 -4.60 -7.14 2.00
CA MET A 19 -4.03 -7.16 3.36
C MET A 19 -4.71 -6.13 4.28
N ILE A 20 -4.92 -4.90 3.80
CA ILE A 20 -5.66 -3.85 4.52
C ILE A 20 -7.06 -4.34 4.89
N LYS A 21 -7.78 -4.98 3.96
CA LYS A 21 -9.13 -5.51 4.21
C LYS A 21 -9.15 -6.62 5.26
N LYS A 22 -8.12 -7.47 5.27
CA LYS A 22 -7.99 -8.58 6.23
C LYS A 22 -7.43 -8.14 7.59
N ARG A 23 -7.04 -6.86 7.73
CA ARG A 23 -6.34 -6.32 8.92
C ARG A 23 -5.01 -7.04 9.19
N GLU A 24 -4.32 -7.47 8.15
CA GLU A 24 -2.96 -8.00 8.22
C GLU A 24 -1.97 -6.81 8.33
N ILE A 25 -2.03 -6.06 9.44
CA ILE A 25 -1.41 -4.72 9.56
C ILE A 25 0.10 -4.76 9.40
N GLU A 26 0.79 -5.70 10.05
CA GLU A 26 2.26 -5.79 9.99
C GLU A 26 2.76 -6.10 8.57
N ASP A 27 2.07 -7.00 7.86
CA ASP A 27 2.45 -7.34 6.48
C ASP A 27 2.05 -6.24 5.49
N ALA A 28 0.94 -5.54 5.75
CA ALA A 28 0.55 -4.36 4.98
C ALA A 28 1.57 -3.22 5.10
N ILE A 29 2.22 -3.05 6.26
CA ILE A 29 3.30 -2.07 6.46
C ILE A 29 4.50 -2.43 5.57
N LYS A 30 4.97 -3.69 5.63
CA LYS A 30 6.13 -4.15 4.84
C LYS A 30 5.88 -4.02 3.35
N LEU A 31 4.70 -4.44 2.88
CA LEU A 31 4.36 -4.37 1.45
C LEU A 31 4.24 -2.92 0.96
N LYS A 32 3.82 -1.98 1.82
CA LYS A 32 3.82 -0.56 1.48
C LYS A 32 5.24 -0.06 1.22
N GLU A 33 6.22 -0.41 2.05
CA GLU A 33 7.62 -0.01 1.84
C GLU A 33 8.17 -0.51 0.50
N GLU A 34 7.83 -1.74 0.11
CA GLU A 34 8.19 -2.27 -1.22
C GLU A 34 7.52 -1.49 -2.37
N ILE A 35 6.24 -1.15 -2.22
CA ILE A 35 5.50 -0.37 -3.23
C ILE A 35 6.10 1.03 -3.38
N ASP A 36 6.47 1.67 -2.27
CA ASP A 36 7.06 3.02 -2.27
C ASP A 36 8.37 3.02 -3.09
N CYS A 37 9.26 2.04 -2.86
CA CYS A 37 10.49 1.89 -3.65
C CYS A 37 10.22 1.68 -5.15
N LEU A 38 9.22 0.87 -5.49
CA LEU A 38 8.89 0.59 -6.89
C LEU A 38 8.23 1.78 -7.61
N LEU A 39 7.50 2.62 -6.86
CA LEU A 39 6.93 3.86 -7.39
C LEU A 39 8.01 4.90 -7.69
N ASP A 40 9.09 4.95 -6.90
CA ASP A 40 10.22 5.85 -7.14
C ASP A 40 11.02 5.48 -8.40
N ASP A 41 11.09 4.19 -8.74
CA ASP A 41 11.87 3.66 -9.87
C ASP A 41 11.11 3.60 -11.20
N MET A 42 9.81 3.93 -11.22
CA MET A 42 8.99 3.86 -12.44
C MET A 42 8.72 5.22 -13.07
N GLU A 43 8.31 5.19 -14.34
CA GLU A 43 7.71 6.36 -14.97
C GLU A 43 6.38 6.72 -14.32
N GLU A 44 6.19 8.00 -14.02
CA GLU A 44 5.04 8.50 -13.28
C GLU A 44 3.72 8.14 -13.95
N ASN A 45 2.82 7.51 -13.18
CA ASN A 45 1.48 7.16 -13.63
C ASN A 45 0.43 7.75 -12.68
N GLN A 46 -0.19 8.86 -13.09
CA GLN A 46 -1.16 9.61 -12.27
C GLN A 46 -2.35 8.77 -11.80
N ASN A 47 -2.85 7.84 -12.63
CA ASN A 47 -3.98 6.98 -12.25
C ASN A 47 -3.57 5.96 -11.18
N LEU A 48 -2.36 5.42 -11.30
CA LEU A 48 -1.80 4.50 -10.32
C LEU A 48 -1.52 5.21 -9.00
N LEU A 49 -0.92 6.41 -9.05
CA LEU A 49 -0.67 7.24 -7.87
C LEU A 49 -1.97 7.64 -7.16
N LEU A 50 -3.02 7.96 -7.91
CA LEU A 50 -4.34 8.23 -7.32
C LEU A 50 -4.87 7.01 -6.56
N TYR A 51 -4.79 5.82 -7.15
CA TYR A 51 -5.23 4.59 -6.51
C TYR A 51 -4.40 4.26 -5.26
N TYR A 52 -3.08 4.40 -5.35
CA TYR A 52 -2.16 4.26 -4.22
C TYR A 52 -2.52 5.22 -3.07
N ASN A 53 -2.71 6.51 -3.36
CA ASN A 53 -2.99 7.53 -2.34
C ASN A 53 -4.31 7.26 -1.59
N LEU A 54 -5.33 6.73 -2.27
CA LEU A 54 -6.59 6.33 -1.64
C LEU A 54 -6.38 5.18 -0.65
N LEU A 55 -5.56 4.20 -1.01
CA LEU A 55 -5.25 3.07 -0.15
C LEU A 55 -4.33 3.47 1.00
N ASP A 56 -3.38 4.38 0.79
CA ASP A 56 -2.51 4.92 1.85
C ASP A 56 -3.31 5.65 2.92
N ALA A 57 -4.28 6.47 2.54
CA ALA A 57 -5.19 7.10 3.49
C ALA A 57 -5.92 6.05 4.37
N ARG A 58 -6.39 4.95 3.77
CA ARG A 58 -7.06 3.86 4.50
C ARG A 58 -6.09 3.06 5.36
N HIS A 59 -4.86 2.84 4.89
CA HIS A 59 -3.82 2.12 5.60
C HIS A 59 -3.42 2.90 6.86
N LYS A 60 -3.20 4.22 6.76
CA LYS A 60 -2.93 5.11 7.90
C LYS A 60 -3.99 4.99 8.99
N MET A 61 -5.27 5.07 8.63
CA MET A 61 -6.37 4.86 9.58
C MET A 61 -6.34 3.47 10.25
N SER A 62 -5.98 2.44 9.49
CA SER A 62 -5.91 1.06 9.99
C SER A 62 -4.75 0.87 10.98
N VAL A 63 -3.60 1.47 10.69
CA VAL A 63 -2.41 1.45 11.56
C VAL A 63 -2.66 2.27 12.83
N ASP A 64 -3.27 3.45 12.72
CA ASP A 64 -3.58 4.29 13.89
C ASP A 64 -4.56 3.57 14.83
N MET A 65 -5.57 2.90 14.29
CA MET A 65 -6.50 2.09 15.07
C MET A 65 -5.79 0.92 15.77
N PHE A 66 -4.88 0.23 15.07
CA PHE A 66 -4.09 -0.88 15.63
C PHE A 66 -3.20 -0.43 16.78
N LYS A 67 -2.45 0.67 16.60
CA LYS A 67 -1.60 1.26 17.64
C LYS A 67 -2.42 1.67 18.86
N SER A 68 -3.56 2.35 18.64
CA SER A 68 -4.46 2.77 19.72
C SER A 68 -5.08 1.58 20.47
N SER A 69 -5.35 0.47 19.79
CA SER A 69 -5.84 -0.76 20.43
C SER A 69 -4.77 -1.51 21.24
N GLY A 70 -3.49 -1.23 20.98
CA GLY A 70 -2.35 -1.75 21.73
C GLY A 70 -2.02 -0.96 23.01
N GLU A 71 -2.62 0.22 23.21
CA GLU A 71 -2.47 1.03 24.44
C GLU A 71 -3.41 0.59 25.59
N ILE A 72 -4.11 -0.54 25.45
CA ILE A 72 -4.76 -1.21 26.59
C ILE A 72 -3.79 -2.23 27.18
N LEU A 73 -2.76 -1.75 27.87
CA LEU A 73 -2.01 -2.55 28.86
C LEU A 73 -1.68 -1.70 30.09
#